data_AF-A0A848CP80-F1
#
_entry.id   AF-A0A848CP80-F1
#
_cell.length_a   1.000
_cell.length_b   1.000
_cell.length_c   1.000
_cell.angle_alpha   90.00
_cell.angle_beta   90.00
_cell.angle_gamma   90.00
#
_symmetry.space_group_name_H-M   'P 1'
#
loop_
_entity.id
_entity.type
_entity.pdbx_description
1 polymer ?
#
loop_
_entity_poly.entity_id
_entity_poly.type
_entity_poly.pdbx_seq_one_letter_code
_entity_poly.pdbx_strand_id
1 'polypeptide(L)' 'MNQLTIRELMMMEDELRAEQITGKTLNWCASQCQDVSTRELLERMAEQHQLRIAELSQYFNRTDHVQ' A
#
# COMPACT_ATOMS: atom_id res chain seq x y z
N MET A 1 13.56 8.22 -19.26
CA MET A 1 13.13 6.81 -19.34
C MET A 1 13.80 6.06 -18.20
N ASN A 2 13.13 5.90 -17.06
CA ASN A 2 13.63 5.04 -15.99
C ASN A 2 13.14 3.62 -16.32
N GLN A 3 13.97 2.87 -17.04
CA GLN A 3 13.71 1.45 -17.28
C GLN A 3 13.96 0.69 -15.98
N LEU A 4 12.91 0.09 -15.43
CA LEU A 4 13.03 -0.79 -14.27
C LEU A 4 13.44 -2.18 -14.75
N THR A 5 14.44 -2.76 -14.09
CA THR A 5 14.80 -4.15 -14.27
C THR A 5 13.70 -5.06 -13.73
N ILE A 6 13.63 -6.31 -14.19
CA ILE A 6 12.67 -7.32 -13.69
C ILE A 6 12.75 -7.44 -12.16
N ARG A 7 13.96 -7.34 -11.59
CA ARG A 7 14.16 -7.37 -10.14
C ARG A 7 13.47 -6.20 -9.44
N GLU A 8 13.58 -4.99 -9.99
CA GLU A 8 12.95 -3.80 -9.42
C GLU A 8 11.42 -3.87 -9.56
N LEU A 9 10.90 -4.41 -10.67
CA LEU A 9 9.47 -4.67 -10.83
C LEU A 9 8.95 -5.64 -9.76
N MET A 10 9.66 -6.76 -9.54
CA MET A 10 9.30 -7.72 -8.49
C MET A 10 9.34 -7.09 -7.08
N MET A 11 10.35 -6.28 -6.79
CA MET A 11 10.44 -5.56 -5.51
C MET A 11 9.26 -4.61 -5.30
N MET A 12 8.85 -3.89 -6.35
CA MET A 12 7.68 -2.99 -6.29
C MET A 12 6.37 -3.75 -6.13
N GLU A 13 6.20 -4.89 -6.81
CA GLU A 13 5.02 -5.75 -6.63
C GLU A 13 4.94 -6.30 -5.20
N ASP A 14 6.06 -6.70 -4.61
CA ASP A 14 6.12 -7.17 -3.23
C ASP A 14 5.81 -6.04 -2.23
N GLU A 15 6.32 -4.83 -2.48
CA GLU A 15 6.02 -3.64 -1.67
C GLU A 15 4.53 -3.29 -1.73
N LEU A 16 3.94 -3.26 -2.93
CA LEU A 16 2.50 -3.05 -3.12
C LEU A 16 1.66 -4.10 -2.37
N ARG A 17 2.07 -5.36 -2.40
CA ARG A 17 1.40 -6.44 -1.67
C ARG A 17 1.52 -6.25 -0.16
N ALA A 18 2.69 -5.89 0.34
CA ALA A 18 2.93 -5.65 1.76
C ALA A 18 2.07 -4.48 2.29
N GLU A 19 2.02 -3.38 1.54
CA GLU A 19 1.18 -2.22 1.83
C GLU A 19 -0.31 -2.59 1.88
N GLN A 20 -0.79 -3.37 0.91
CA GLN A 20 -2.18 -3.83 0.86
C GLN A 20 -2.55 -4.71 2.08
N ILE A 21 -1.68 -5.63 2.45
CA ILE A 21 -1.90 -6.49 3.63
C ILE A 21 -1.93 -5.63 4.88
N THR A 22 -0.94 -4.74 5.05
CA THR A 22 -0.84 -3.86 6.21
C THR A 22 -2.09 -2.99 6.38
N GLY A 23 -2.53 -2.30 5.33
CA GLY A 23 -3.73 -1.46 5.38
C GLY A 23 -5.01 -2.26 5.72
N LYS A 24 -5.17 -3.46 5.15
CA LYS A 24 -6.30 -4.35 5.49
C LYS A 24 -6.25 -4.83 6.93
N THR A 25 -5.08 -5.22 7.42
CA THR A 25 -4.88 -5.65 8.80
C THR A 25 -5.18 -4.52 9.77
N LEU A 26 -4.74 -3.29 9.49
CA LEU A 26 -5.04 -2.12 10.33
C LEU A 26 -6.55 -1.83 10.39
N ASN A 27 -7.24 -1.86 9.26
CA ASN A 27 -8.71 -1.72 9.23
C ASN A 27 -9.42 -2.84 9.99
N TRP A 28 -8.92 -4.07 9.86
CA TRP A 28 -9.46 -5.18 10.65
C TRP A 28 -9.23 -4.96 12.15
N CYS A 29 -8.03 -4.56 12.58
CA CYS A 29 -7.75 -4.21 13.97
C CYS A 29 -8.66 -3.08 14.48
N ALA A 30 -8.87 -2.03 13.68
CA ALA A 30 -9.78 -0.93 14.00
C ALA A 30 -11.20 -1.43 14.27
N SER A 31 -11.69 -2.39 13.47
CA SER A 31 -13.02 -2.99 13.66
C SER A 31 -13.17 -3.78 14.96
N GLN A 32 -12.06 -4.22 15.56
CA GLN A 32 -12.04 -4.96 16.83
C GLN A 32 -11.87 -4.02 18.05
N CYS A 33 -11.56 -2.74 17.83
CA CYS A 33 -11.35 -1.77 18.90
C CYS A 33 -12.67 -1.16 19.38
N GLN A 34 -12.88 -1.19 20.70
CA GLN A 34 -13.99 -0.47 21.36
C GLN A 34 -13.63 0.98 21.70
N ASP A 35 -12.34 1.24 21.95
CA ASP A 35 -11.83 2.58 22.19
C ASP A 35 -11.84 3.40 20.89
N VAL A 36 -12.57 4.52 20.90
CA VAL A 36 -12.79 5.37 19.73
C VAL A 36 -11.47 5.99 19.26
N SER A 37 -10.62 6.44 20.17
CA SER A 37 -9.36 7.09 19.82
C SER A 37 -8.38 6.14 19.12
N THR A 38 -8.32 4.90 19.58
CA THR A 38 -7.49 3.83 19.00
C THR A 38 -8.04 3.41 17.64
N ARG A 39 -9.37 3.26 17.52
CA ARG A 39 -10.02 2.95 16.24
C ARG A 39 -9.71 4.01 15.19
N GLU A 40 -9.92 5.29 15.51
CA GLU A 40 -9.65 6.40 14.59
C GLU A 40 -8.17 6.53 14.22
N LEU A 41 -7.25 6.17 15.13
CA LEU A 41 -5.83 6.11 14.81
C LEU A 41 -5.56 5.00 13.78
N LEU A 42 -6.08 3.79 14.01
CA LEU A 42 -5.87 2.65 13.12
C LEU A 42 -6.51 2.87 11.75
N GLU A 43 -7.70 3.47 11.69
CA GLU A 43 -8.38 3.84 10.43
C GLU A 43 -7.55 4.86 9.64
N ARG A 44 -7.00 5.89 10.30
CA ARG A 44 -6.11 6.87 9.65
C ARG A 44 -4.83 6.23 9.12
N MET A 45 -4.23 5.31 9.88
CA MET A 45 -3.06 4.57 9.41
C MET A 45 -3.42 3.70 8.20
N ALA A 46 -4.55 3.00 8.24
CA ALA A 46 -5.01 2.19 7.11
C ALA A 46 -5.25 3.04 5.84
N GLU A 47 -5.84 4.24 6.00
CA GLU A 47 -6.04 5.19 4.90
C GLU A 47 -4.71 5.67 4.30
N GLN A 48 -3.70 5.95 5.14
CA GLN A 48 -2.36 6.31 4.66
C GLN A 48 -1.73 5.21 3.80
N HIS A 49 -1.85 3.95 4.21
CA HIS A 49 -1.39 2.81 3.40
C HIS A 49 -2.18 2.70 2.08
N GLN A 50 -3.49 2.96 2.08
CA GLN A 50 -4.30 2.98 0.86
C GLN A 50 -3.86 4.08 -0.13
N LEU A 51 -3.57 5.28 0.38
CA LEU A 51 -3.02 6.37 -0.44
C LEU A 51 -1.65 5.98 -1.02
N ARG A 52 -0.80 5.35 -0.21
CA ARG A 52 0.51 4.89 -0.65
C ARG A 52 0.43 3.85 -1.77
N ILE A 53 -0.51 2.91 -1.68
CA ILE A 53 -0.78 1.94 -2.73
C ILE A 53 -1.20 2.64 -4.02
N ALA A 54 -2.06 3.66 -3.93
CA ALA A 54 -2.50 4.42 -5.09
C ALA A 54 -1.33 5.16 -5.76
N GLU A 55 -0.45 5.79 -4.97
CA GLU A 55 0.77 6.44 -5.47
C GLU A 55 1.71 5.45 -6.17
N LEU A 56 2.01 4.33 -5.53
CA LEU A 56 2.91 3.30 -6.06
C LEU A 56 2.32 2.68 -7.34
N SER A 57 1.01 2.42 -7.37
CA SER A 57 0.33 1.89 -8.56
C SER A 57 0.36 2.89 -9.72
N GLN A 58 0.19 4.19 -9.44
CA GLN A 58 0.31 5.24 -10.46
C GLN A 58 1.74 5.38 -10.95
N TYR A 59 2.73 5.28 -10.07
CA TYR A 59 4.15 5.31 -10.44
C TYR A 59 4.49 4.13 -11.36
N PHE A 60 4.04 2.92 -11.00
CA PHE A 60 4.21 1.71 -11.80
C PHE A 60 3.60 1.85 -13.20
N ASN A 61 2.35 2.32 -13.28
CA ASN A 61 1.67 2.52 -14.56
C ASN A 61 2.30 3.61 -15.45
N ARG A 62 3.12 4.52 -14.87
CA ARG A 62 3.83 5.57 -15.61
C ARG A 62 5.22 5.15 -16.08
N THR A 63 5.79 4.09 -15.51
CA THR A 63 7.05 3.50 -15.99
C THR A 63 6.76 2.59 -17.17
N ASP A 64 7.26 2.93 -18.36
CA ASP A 64 7.10 2.10 -19.57
C ASP A 64 7.60 0.67 -19.32
N HIS A 65 6.67 -0.29 -19.30
CA HIS A 65 6.98 -1.72 -19.24
C HIS A 65 7.40 -2.18 -20.64
N VAL A 66 8.68 -2.52 -20.82
CA VAL A 66 9.09 -3.34 -21.97
C VAL A 66 8.83 -4.80 -21.58
N GLN A 67 7.91 -5.45 -22.32
CA GLN A 67 7.72 -6.90 -22.34
C GLN A 67 8.93 -7.59 -22.97
#